data_AF-A0AAE7B4G1-F1
#
_entry.id   AF-A0AAE7B4G1-F1
#
_cell.length_a   1.000
_cell.length_b   1.000
_cell.length_c   1.000
_cell.angle_alpha   90.00
_cell.angle_beta   90.00
_cell.angle_gamma   90.00
#
_symmetry.space_group_name_H-M   'P 1'
#
loop_
_entity.id
_entity.type
_entity.pdbx_description
1 polymer ?
#
loop_
_entity_poly.entity_id
_entity_poly.type
_entity_poly.pdbx_seq_one_letter_code
_entity_poly.pdbx_strand_id
1 'polypeptide(L)'
;MKNFLLLSLLLITNLFADFKEGETIFKNKCSSCHQDYISINTIKENFFEKENKLLNLKAPTVNMLVYAIMDSPKKIGDASDSEMQSIEIETYLKSYLENPDRFNSICDDYILGFYDNKKSMKTLLSDEEYRLLTTYFMEYKDNFKDEDKIEKEEFSKDQNAILNKAKKENKQILVYATAKSCFFCKKMDREVLDLKEVKNELQKDYIFVKVDMDESLLPFDLQKVYKKITPSFFFVSKEGKFIKQYPGSWTKSDFLEILKENRIK
;
A
#
# COMPACT_ATOMS: atom_id res chain seq x y z
N MET A 1 -16.35 10.50 -31.60
CA MET A 1 -15.65 10.79 -30.32
C MET A 1 -16.60 11.02 -29.14
N LYS A 2 -17.65 11.87 -29.22
CA LYS A 2 -18.57 12.10 -28.08
C LYS A 2 -19.28 10.84 -27.55
N ASN A 3 -19.76 9.95 -28.43
CA ASN A 3 -20.50 8.75 -28.00
C ASN A 3 -19.60 7.67 -27.37
N PHE A 4 -18.33 7.57 -27.78
CA PHE A 4 -17.38 6.61 -27.21
C PHE A 4 -16.97 7.01 -25.79
N LEU A 5 -16.80 8.32 -25.56
CA LEU A 5 -16.45 8.90 -24.27
C LEU A 5 -17.61 8.78 -23.24
N LEU A 6 -18.86 8.80 -23.72
CA LEU A 6 -20.04 8.60 -22.89
C LEU A 6 -20.20 7.12 -22.47
N LEU A 7 -19.94 6.19 -23.40
CA LEU A 7 -20.02 4.75 -23.14
C LEU A 7 -18.93 4.28 -22.17
N SER A 8 -17.70 4.78 -22.32
CA SER A 8 -16.61 4.49 -21.38
C SER A 8 -16.91 5.02 -19.98
N LEU A 9 -17.54 6.20 -19.87
CA LEU A 9 -17.89 6.79 -18.58
C LEU A 9 -18.95 5.97 -17.83
N LEU A 10 -19.98 5.48 -18.55
CA LEU A 10 -21.02 4.61 -18.01
C LEU A 10 -20.47 3.27 -17.51
N LEU A 11 -19.51 2.69 -18.23
CA LEU A 11 -18.88 1.42 -17.85
C LEU A 11 -18.11 1.57 -16.52
N ILE A 12 -17.34 2.64 -16.38
CA ILE A 12 -16.55 2.94 -15.16
C ILE A 12 -17.47 3.18 -13.97
N THR A 13 -18.60 3.88 -14.16
CA THR A 13 -19.55 4.13 -13.06
C THR A 13 -20.22 2.85 -12.55
N ASN A 14 -20.54 1.90 -13.43
CA ASN A 14 -21.13 0.62 -13.03
C ASN A 14 -20.13 -0.25 -12.29
N LEU A 15 -18.88 -0.34 -12.78
CA LEU A 15 -17.83 -1.13 -12.13
C LEU A 15 -17.53 -0.62 -10.71
N PHE A 16 -17.54 0.70 -10.51
CA PHE A 16 -17.38 1.29 -9.18
C PHE A 16 -18.57 0.99 -8.24
N ALA A 17 -19.80 0.96 -8.77
CA ALA A 17 -20.98 0.58 -7.99
C ALA A 17 -20.90 -0.89 -7.56
N ASP A 18 -20.58 -1.79 -8.49
CA ASP A 18 -20.38 -3.22 -8.22
C ASP A 18 -19.26 -3.45 -7.18
N PHE A 19 -18.16 -2.70 -7.29
CA PHE A 19 -17.09 -2.73 -6.28
C PHE A 19 -17.60 -2.35 -4.88
N LYS A 20 -18.42 -1.29 -4.77
CA LYS A 20 -18.97 -0.82 -3.49
C LYS A 20 -19.98 -1.80 -2.90
N GLU A 21 -20.77 -2.45 -3.74
CA GLU A 21 -21.67 -3.51 -3.32
C GLU A 21 -20.90 -4.74 -2.84
N GLY A 22 -19.89 -5.18 -3.59
CA GLY A 22 -18.98 -6.26 -3.19
C GLY A 22 -18.24 -5.97 -1.88
N GLU A 23 -17.79 -4.74 -1.67
CA GLU A 23 -17.22 -4.28 -0.39
C GLU A 23 -18.22 -4.43 0.76
N THR A 24 -19.49 -4.10 0.52
CA THR A 24 -20.57 -4.25 1.50
C THR A 24 -20.85 -5.72 1.82
N ILE A 25 -20.85 -6.59 0.81
CA ILE A 25 -20.97 -8.05 0.99
C ILE A 25 -19.81 -8.58 1.83
N PHE A 26 -18.57 -8.21 1.52
CA PHE A 26 -17.40 -8.62 2.29
C PHE A 26 -17.53 -8.19 3.76
N LYS A 27 -17.88 -6.92 4.02
CA LYS A 27 -18.06 -6.40 5.38
C LYS A 27 -19.13 -7.16 6.16
N ASN A 28 -20.25 -7.48 5.52
CA ASN A 28 -21.37 -8.12 6.19
C ASN A 28 -21.17 -9.63 6.39
N LYS A 29 -20.52 -10.32 5.45
CA LYS A 29 -20.46 -11.79 5.41
C LYS A 29 -19.08 -12.38 5.69
N CYS A 30 -18.01 -11.62 5.51
CA CYS A 30 -16.63 -12.12 5.60
C CYS A 30 -15.85 -11.50 6.78
N SER A 31 -16.18 -10.27 7.21
CA SER A 31 -15.41 -9.57 8.24
C SER A 31 -15.53 -10.12 9.67
N SER A 32 -16.41 -11.10 9.90
CA SER A 32 -16.40 -11.86 11.16
C SER A 32 -15.12 -12.69 11.35
N CYS A 33 -14.45 -13.05 10.26
CA CYS A 33 -13.19 -13.79 10.26
C CYS A 33 -12.03 -12.97 9.70
N HIS A 34 -12.28 -12.24 8.60
CA HIS A 34 -11.24 -11.52 7.87
C HIS A 34 -11.15 -10.07 8.36
N GLN A 35 -9.99 -9.70 8.88
CA GLN A 35 -9.74 -8.31 9.26
C GLN A 35 -9.56 -7.45 8.01
N ASP A 36 -9.80 -6.15 8.19
CA ASP A 36 -9.49 -5.12 7.19
C ASP A 36 -7.98 -5.07 6.89
N TYR A 37 -7.58 -4.12 6.04
CA TYR A 37 -6.19 -3.97 5.63
C TYR A 37 -5.23 -3.86 6.82
N ILE A 38 -4.13 -4.62 6.74
CA ILE A 38 -2.96 -4.46 7.60
C ILE A 38 -1.74 -4.27 6.73
N SER A 39 -0.85 -3.35 7.12
CA SER A 39 0.37 -3.07 6.36
C SER A 39 1.20 -4.35 6.12
N ILE A 40 1.78 -4.46 4.91
CA ILE A 40 2.61 -5.62 4.53
C ILE A 40 3.79 -5.81 5.50
N ASN A 41 4.38 -4.72 6.01
CA ASN A 41 5.47 -4.81 6.97
C ASN A 41 5.00 -5.41 8.29
N THR A 42 3.85 -4.98 8.81
CA THR A 42 3.26 -5.56 10.03
C THR A 42 2.89 -7.03 9.84
N ILE A 43 2.35 -7.41 8.68
CA ILE A 43 2.05 -8.82 8.35
C ILE A 43 3.34 -9.64 8.32
N LYS A 44 4.41 -9.13 7.71
CA LYS A 44 5.71 -9.81 7.63
C LYS A 44 6.33 -10.00 9.01
N GLU A 45 6.39 -8.93 9.80
CA GLU A 45 6.86 -8.99 11.19
C GLU A 45 6.06 -10.04 11.97
N ASN A 46 4.73 -10.00 11.86
CA ASN A 46 3.86 -10.93 12.56
C ASN A 46 4.18 -12.39 12.22
N PHE A 47 4.19 -12.79 10.94
CA PHE A 47 4.34 -14.21 10.57
C PHE A 47 5.79 -14.71 10.57
N PHE A 48 6.75 -13.89 10.18
CA PHE A 48 8.14 -14.34 9.97
C PHE A 48 9.09 -13.97 11.10
N GLU A 49 8.76 -12.98 11.94
CA GLU A 49 9.58 -12.58 13.09
C GLU A 49 8.95 -12.93 14.43
N LYS A 50 7.62 -12.90 14.50
CA LYS A 50 6.86 -13.09 15.76
C LYS A 50 6.02 -14.36 15.80
N GLU A 51 6.10 -15.24 14.80
CA GLU A 51 5.34 -16.51 14.76
C GLU A 51 3.83 -16.33 15.02
N ASN A 52 3.23 -15.31 14.40
CA ASN A 52 1.84 -14.88 14.56
C ASN A 52 1.45 -14.39 15.99
N LYS A 53 2.41 -14.17 16.90
CA LYS A 53 2.13 -13.70 18.27
C LYS A 53 1.80 -12.20 18.35
N LEU A 54 2.10 -11.42 17.31
CA LEU A 54 1.87 -9.97 17.29
C LEU A 54 0.39 -9.63 17.04
N LEU A 55 -0.21 -10.28 16.04
CA LEU A 55 -1.59 -10.00 15.59
C LEU A 55 -2.56 -11.14 15.95
N ASN A 56 -2.04 -12.34 16.24
CA ASN A 56 -2.82 -13.54 16.55
C ASN A 56 -3.90 -13.82 15.49
N LEU A 57 -3.52 -13.71 14.22
CA LEU A 57 -4.44 -13.85 13.08
C LEU A 57 -4.87 -15.31 12.94
N LYS A 58 -6.18 -15.53 12.92
CA LYS A 58 -6.80 -16.85 12.72
C LYS A 58 -7.36 -17.06 11.32
N ALA A 59 -7.30 -16.02 10.51
CA ALA A 59 -7.70 -15.98 9.11
C ALA A 59 -6.88 -14.87 8.42
N PRO A 60 -6.73 -14.91 7.08
CA PRO A 60 -6.03 -13.87 6.34
C PRO A 60 -6.81 -12.54 6.40
N THR A 61 -6.10 -11.42 6.38
CA THR A 61 -6.71 -10.11 6.17
C THR A 61 -7.16 -9.94 4.73
N VAL A 62 -8.01 -8.95 4.44
CA VAL A 62 -8.49 -8.71 3.08
C VAL A 62 -7.36 -8.50 2.07
N ASN A 63 -6.30 -7.79 2.44
CA ASN A 63 -5.15 -7.57 1.53
C ASN A 63 -4.29 -8.81 1.34
N MET A 64 -4.30 -9.76 2.28
CA MET A 64 -3.68 -11.08 2.08
C MET A 64 -4.51 -11.93 1.12
N LEU A 65 -5.83 -11.88 1.21
CA LEU A 65 -6.73 -12.54 0.25
C LEU A 65 -6.53 -11.99 -1.16
N VAL A 66 -6.53 -10.66 -1.31
CA VAL A 66 -6.31 -9.99 -2.60
C VAL A 66 -4.97 -10.41 -3.21
N TYR A 67 -3.89 -10.40 -2.42
CA TYR A 67 -2.58 -10.87 -2.88
C TYR A 67 -2.62 -12.34 -3.29
N ALA A 68 -3.24 -13.20 -2.49
CA ALA A 68 -3.34 -14.63 -2.78
C ALA A 68 -4.08 -14.90 -4.10
N ILE A 69 -5.21 -14.22 -4.33
CA ILE A 69 -6.05 -14.34 -5.53
C ILE A 69 -5.35 -13.76 -6.76
N MET A 70 -4.76 -12.56 -6.65
CA MET A 70 -4.34 -11.77 -7.81
C MET A 70 -2.85 -11.88 -8.15
N ASP A 71 -1.97 -12.02 -7.15
CA ASP A 71 -0.52 -11.79 -7.33
C ASP A 71 0.36 -12.97 -6.94
N SER A 72 -0.13 -13.88 -6.11
CA SER A 72 0.69 -14.96 -5.57
C SER A 72 1.09 -15.97 -6.64
N PRO A 73 2.08 -16.84 -6.38
CA PRO A 73 2.36 -17.99 -7.25
C PRO A 73 1.16 -18.94 -7.42
N LYS A 74 0.20 -18.92 -6.47
CA LYS A 74 -1.06 -19.67 -6.49
C LYS A 74 -2.25 -18.82 -6.99
N LYS A 75 -2.00 -17.69 -7.66
CA LYS A 75 -3.07 -16.82 -8.18
C LYS A 75 -4.04 -17.59 -9.07
N ILE A 76 -5.28 -17.09 -9.14
CA ILE A 76 -6.34 -17.72 -9.93
C ILE A 76 -6.43 -17.02 -11.29
N GLY A 77 -6.36 -17.83 -12.34
CA GLY A 77 -6.48 -17.39 -13.73
C GLY A 77 -5.30 -16.62 -14.30
N ASP A 78 -5.41 -16.30 -15.58
CA ASP A 78 -4.43 -15.48 -16.30
C ASP A 78 -4.82 -14.00 -16.26
N ALA A 79 -3.98 -13.18 -15.65
CA ALA A 79 -4.18 -11.73 -15.56
C ALA A 79 -4.16 -11.01 -16.92
N SER A 80 -3.71 -11.67 -18.00
CA SER A 80 -3.79 -11.10 -19.35
C SER A 80 -5.19 -11.19 -19.97
N ASP A 81 -6.06 -12.04 -19.44
CA ASP A 81 -7.46 -12.21 -19.85
C ASP A 81 -8.39 -11.95 -18.66
N SER A 82 -8.77 -10.69 -18.47
CA SER A 82 -9.55 -10.26 -17.30
C SER A 82 -10.95 -10.89 -17.25
N GLU A 83 -11.55 -11.18 -18.40
CA GLU A 83 -12.89 -11.77 -18.46
C GLU A 83 -12.85 -13.24 -18.01
N MET A 84 -11.89 -14.01 -18.54
CA MET A 84 -11.70 -15.40 -18.11
C MET A 84 -11.26 -15.46 -16.64
N GLN A 85 -10.34 -14.59 -16.23
CA GLN A 85 -9.87 -14.54 -14.85
C GLN A 85 -11.02 -14.29 -13.87
N SER A 86 -11.96 -13.40 -14.21
CA SER A 86 -13.16 -13.14 -13.40
C SER A 86 -13.98 -14.42 -13.19
N ILE A 87 -14.23 -15.19 -14.26
CA ILE A 87 -15.00 -16.45 -14.19
C ILE A 87 -14.28 -17.49 -13.31
N GLU A 88 -12.96 -17.61 -13.44
CA GLU A 88 -12.16 -18.55 -12.66
C GLU A 88 -12.14 -18.17 -11.18
N ILE A 89 -12.00 -16.89 -10.85
CA ILE A 89 -12.07 -16.39 -9.47
C ILE A 89 -13.46 -16.65 -8.89
N GLU A 90 -14.53 -16.30 -9.60
CA GLU A 90 -15.90 -16.53 -9.14
C GLU A 90 -16.17 -18.02 -8.87
N THR A 91 -15.73 -18.88 -9.80
CA THR A 91 -15.84 -20.34 -9.68
C THR A 91 -15.07 -20.86 -8.47
N TYR A 92 -13.85 -20.37 -8.26
CA TYR A 92 -13.05 -20.72 -7.10
C TYR A 92 -13.73 -20.28 -5.80
N LEU A 93 -14.18 -19.03 -5.71
CA LEU A 93 -14.84 -18.49 -4.53
C LEU A 93 -16.08 -19.31 -4.19
N LYS A 94 -16.92 -19.62 -5.17
CA LYS A 94 -18.10 -20.46 -4.97
C LYS A 94 -17.72 -21.86 -4.46
N SER A 95 -16.79 -22.53 -5.13
CA SER A 95 -16.34 -23.87 -4.75
C SER A 95 -15.75 -23.89 -3.32
N TYR A 96 -14.82 -22.99 -3.02
CA TYR A 96 -14.08 -22.96 -1.77
C TYR A 96 -14.92 -22.44 -0.59
N LEU A 97 -15.80 -21.46 -0.81
CA LEU A 97 -16.67 -20.94 0.26
C LEU A 97 -17.75 -21.97 0.63
N GLU A 98 -18.30 -22.69 -0.33
CA GLU A 98 -19.28 -23.75 -0.05
C GLU A 98 -18.63 -25.01 0.54
N ASN A 99 -17.49 -25.42 0.03
CA ASN A 99 -16.81 -26.67 0.41
C ASN A 99 -15.32 -26.37 0.72
N PRO A 100 -15.03 -25.73 1.87
CA PRO A 100 -13.67 -25.34 2.20
C PRO A 100 -12.77 -26.57 2.35
N ASP A 101 -11.67 -26.57 1.61
CA ASP A 101 -10.65 -27.61 1.65
C ASP A 101 -9.28 -26.95 1.85
N ARG A 102 -8.59 -27.32 2.93
CA ARG A 102 -7.28 -26.77 3.28
C ARG A 102 -6.23 -27.06 2.19
N PHE A 103 -6.38 -28.16 1.44
CA PHE A 103 -5.49 -28.51 0.33
C PHE A 103 -5.76 -27.68 -0.94
N ASN A 104 -6.94 -27.07 -1.04
CA ASN A 104 -7.33 -26.18 -2.14
C ASN A 104 -7.36 -24.70 -1.71
N SER A 105 -6.62 -24.35 -0.66
CA SER A 105 -6.49 -22.97 -0.21
C SER A 105 -5.49 -22.21 -1.08
N ILE A 106 -5.85 -21.00 -1.48
CA ILE A 106 -4.95 -20.03 -2.11
C ILE A 106 -3.89 -19.46 -1.15
N CYS A 107 -4.02 -19.72 0.15
CA CYS A 107 -3.04 -19.22 1.12
C CYS A 107 -1.69 -19.94 0.98
N ASP A 108 -0.64 -19.22 1.35
CA ASP A 108 0.70 -19.79 1.53
C ASP A 108 0.69 -20.88 2.61
N ASP A 109 1.37 -22.00 2.37
CA ASP A 109 1.29 -23.19 3.23
C ASP A 109 1.86 -22.95 4.63
N TYR A 110 2.92 -22.13 4.74
CA TYR A 110 3.49 -21.76 6.04
C TYR A 110 2.50 -20.92 6.85
N ILE A 111 1.92 -19.90 6.21
CA ILE A 111 0.94 -19.01 6.86
C ILE A 111 -0.35 -19.77 7.22
N LEU A 112 -0.79 -20.68 6.35
CA LEU A 112 -1.99 -21.50 6.55
C LEU A 112 -1.92 -22.34 7.82
N GLY A 113 -0.72 -22.65 8.31
CA GLY A 113 -0.48 -23.33 9.59
C GLY A 113 -1.06 -22.59 10.80
N PHE A 114 -1.19 -21.27 10.74
CA PHE A 114 -1.68 -20.43 11.83
C PHE A 114 -3.20 -20.20 11.84
N TYR A 115 -3.90 -20.59 10.77
CA TYR A 115 -5.31 -20.29 10.60
C TYR A 115 -6.23 -21.41 11.11
N ASP A 116 -7.39 -20.98 11.60
CA ASP A 116 -8.47 -21.89 11.94
C ASP A 116 -9.06 -22.50 10.66
N ASN A 117 -9.63 -23.69 10.76
CA ASN A 117 -10.33 -24.30 9.64
C ASN A 117 -11.55 -23.46 9.25
N LYS A 118 -11.65 -23.14 7.96
CA LYS A 118 -12.77 -22.36 7.44
C LYS A 118 -14.07 -23.15 7.54
N LYS A 119 -15.13 -22.51 8.05
CA LYS A 119 -16.49 -23.05 8.03
C LYS A 119 -17.11 -22.90 6.64
N SER A 120 -17.90 -23.90 6.24
CA SER A 120 -18.70 -23.85 5.02
C SER A 120 -19.68 -22.66 5.09
N MET A 121 -19.83 -22.00 3.94
CA MET A 121 -20.79 -20.93 3.68
C MET A 121 -21.82 -21.36 2.63
N LYS A 122 -22.02 -22.68 2.48
CA LYS A 122 -23.02 -23.22 1.55
C LYS A 122 -24.37 -22.55 1.81
N THR A 123 -25.02 -22.12 0.72
CA THR A 123 -26.28 -21.37 0.71
C THR A 123 -26.28 -20.01 1.43
N LEU A 124 -25.13 -19.50 1.87
CA LEU A 124 -25.05 -18.18 2.53
C LEU A 124 -24.79 -17.03 1.55
N LEU A 125 -24.33 -17.34 0.33
CA LEU A 125 -24.16 -16.38 -0.75
C LEU A 125 -25.01 -16.79 -1.96
N SER A 126 -25.59 -15.82 -2.65
CA SER A 126 -26.19 -15.99 -3.97
C SER A 126 -25.14 -15.94 -5.08
N ASP A 127 -25.51 -16.36 -6.29
CA ASP A 127 -24.62 -16.26 -7.47
C ASP A 127 -24.19 -14.80 -7.74
N GLU A 128 -25.12 -13.86 -7.58
CA GLU A 128 -24.81 -12.44 -7.72
C GLU A 128 -23.83 -11.93 -6.67
N GLU A 129 -23.92 -12.43 -5.43
CA GLU A 129 -22.98 -12.04 -4.37
C GLU A 129 -21.58 -12.60 -4.61
N TYR A 130 -21.45 -13.78 -5.25
CA TYR A 130 -20.14 -14.28 -5.70
C TYR A 130 -19.55 -13.41 -6.80
N ARG A 131 -20.36 -12.97 -7.76
CA ARG A 131 -19.94 -12.04 -8.82
C ARG A 131 -19.45 -10.71 -8.23
N LEU A 132 -20.25 -10.09 -7.35
CA LEU A 132 -19.88 -8.83 -6.69
C LEU A 132 -18.63 -8.97 -5.81
N LEU A 133 -18.47 -10.09 -5.12
CA LEU A 133 -17.27 -10.36 -4.32
C LEU A 133 -16.03 -10.56 -5.21
N THR A 134 -16.20 -11.16 -6.39
CA THR A 134 -15.15 -11.29 -7.41
C THR A 134 -14.69 -9.91 -7.88
N THR A 135 -15.64 -9.06 -8.28
CA THR A 135 -15.37 -7.66 -8.66
C THR A 135 -14.66 -6.92 -7.52
N TYR A 136 -15.11 -7.10 -6.27
CA TYR A 136 -14.45 -6.50 -5.11
C TYR A 136 -12.96 -6.86 -5.00
N PHE A 137 -12.60 -8.13 -5.16
CA PHE A 137 -11.20 -8.56 -5.05
C PHE A 137 -10.34 -8.09 -6.24
N MET A 138 -10.86 -8.17 -7.46
CA MET A 138 -10.14 -7.74 -8.67
C MET A 138 -9.87 -6.23 -8.65
N GLU A 139 -10.89 -5.45 -8.31
CA GLU A 139 -10.84 -3.98 -8.28
C GLU A 139 -10.29 -3.42 -6.96
N TYR A 140 -9.96 -4.29 -6.00
CA TYR A 140 -9.53 -3.88 -4.66
C TYR A 140 -8.38 -2.89 -4.71
N LYS A 141 -7.32 -3.18 -5.47
CA LYS A 141 -6.12 -2.33 -5.46
C LYS A 141 -6.34 -0.94 -6.03
N ASP A 142 -7.21 -0.83 -7.03
CA ASP A 142 -7.49 0.43 -7.74
C ASP A 142 -8.43 1.32 -6.93
N ASN A 143 -9.28 0.72 -6.10
CA ASN A 143 -10.25 1.43 -5.28
C ASN A 143 -9.87 1.52 -3.79
N PHE A 144 -8.89 0.74 -3.35
CA PHE A 144 -8.38 0.76 -1.99
C PHE A 144 -7.49 1.98 -1.76
N LYS A 145 -8.04 2.92 -1.01
CA LYS A 145 -7.29 4.01 -0.41
C LYS A 145 -6.74 3.50 0.90
N ASP A 146 -5.51 2.99 0.86
CA ASP A 146 -4.80 2.66 2.08
C ASP A 146 -4.65 3.95 2.90
N GLU A 147 -5.36 4.06 4.02
CA GLU A 147 -5.17 5.19 4.95
C GLU A 147 -3.73 5.25 5.48
N ASP A 148 -2.97 4.14 5.38
CA ASP A 148 -1.53 4.03 5.68
C ASP A 148 -0.64 3.98 4.41
N LYS A 149 -1.19 3.98 3.18
CA LYS A 149 -0.47 4.53 2.01
C LYS A 149 -0.66 6.02 2.18
N ILE A 150 0.31 6.58 2.91
CA ILE A 150 1.02 7.70 2.29
C ILE A 150 1.24 7.28 0.86
N GLU A 151 0.58 7.99 -0.06
CA GLU A 151 0.85 7.88 -1.47
C GLU A 151 2.35 7.61 -1.61
N LYS A 152 2.71 6.41 -2.06
CA LYS A 152 3.87 6.32 -2.94
C LYS A 152 3.44 7.04 -4.21
N GLU A 153 3.20 8.35 -4.10
CA GLU A 153 3.50 9.27 -5.15
C GLU A 153 4.97 8.97 -5.37
N GLU A 154 5.27 8.18 -6.39
CA GLU A 154 6.48 8.42 -7.17
C GLU A 154 6.45 9.92 -7.40
N PHE A 155 7.20 10.64 -6.54
CA PHE A 155 7.28 12.08 -6.63
C PHE A 155 7.66 12.34 -8.06
N SER A 156 6.77 13.03 -8.78
CA SER A 156 7.09 13.41 -10.13
C SER A 156 8.46 14.08 -10.04
N LYS A 157 9.40 13.64 -10.89
CA LYS A 157 10.71 14.31 -11.01
C LYS A 157 10.56 15.79 -11.40
N ASP A 158 9.33 16.25 -11.63
CA ASP A 158 8.95 17.63 -11.87
C ASP A 158 9.00 18.46 -10.58
N GLN A 159 10.13 19.14 -10.43
CA GLN A 159 10.37 20.13 -9.40
C GLN A 159 9.23 21.17 -9.27
N ASN A 160 8.60 21.57 -10.38
CA ASN A 160 7.54 22.59 -10.34
C ASN A 160 6.27 22.07 -9.69
N ALA A 161 5.91 20.81 -9.92
CA ALA A 161 4.77 20.17 -9.28
C ALA A 161 4.95 20.12 -7.76
N ILE A 162 6.15 19.73 -7.30
CA ILE A 162 6.49 19.70 -5.87
C ILE A 162 6.38 21.09 -5.24
N LEU A 163 6.92 22.13 -5.90
CA LEU A 163 6.83 23.51 -5.41
C LEU A 163 5.39 24.02 -5.35
N ASN A 164 4.58 23.69 -6.35
CA ASN A 164 3.18 24.10 -6.37
C ASN A 164 2.39 23.42 -5.24
N LYS A 165 2.62 22.13 -4.99
CA LYS A 165 2.02 21.38 -3.86
C LYS A 165 2.46 21.97 -2.52
N ALA A 166 3.76 22.18 -2.32
CA ALA A 166 4.31 22.76 -1.10
C ALA A 166 3.74 24.15 -0.79
N LYS A 167 3.58 25.01 -1.81
CA LYS A 167 2.95 26.33 -1.65
C LYS A 167 1.46 26.23 -1.35
N LYS A 168 0.73 25.37 -2.05
CA LYS A 168 -0.72 25.16 -1.87
C LYS A 168 -1.04 24.63 -0.48
N GLU A 169 -0.26 23.67 0.01
CA GLU A 169 -0.45 23.06 1.32
C GLU A 169 0.25 23.81 2.45
N ASN A 170 1.01 24.86 2.14
CA ASN A 170 1.84 25.61 3.08
C ASN A 170 2.79 24.71 3.89
N LYS A 171 3.44 23.76 3.23
CA LYS A 171 4.38 22.80 3.82
C LYS A 171 5.80 23.01 3.30
N GLN A 172 6.80 22.70 4.12
CA GLN A 172 8.18 22.58 3.64
C GLN A 172 8.34 21.31 2.80
N ILE A 173 9.49 21.14 2.16
CA ILE A 173 9.83 19.95 1.41
C ILE A 173 10.95 19.23 2.16
N LEU A 174 10.81 17.92 2.37
CA LEU A 174 11.85 17.07 2.93
C LEU A 174 12.31 16.10 1.85
N VAL A 175 13.52 16.30 1.32
CA VAL A 175 14.11 15.40 0.31
C VAL A 175 14.94 14.33 1.01
N TYR A 176 14.64 13.07 0.75
CA TYR A 176 15.35 11.90 1.25
C TYR A 176 16.15 11.24 0.13
N ALA A 177 17.47 11.42 0.18
CA ALA A 177 18.42 10.77 -0.72
C ALA A 177 18.73 9.35 -0.23
N THR A 178 18.48 8.37 -1.09
CA THR A 178 18.68 6.94 -0.85
C THR A 178 19.43 6.29 -2.02
N ALA A 179 19.80 5.01 -1.88
CA ALA A 179 20.38 4.21 -2.97
C ALA A 179 20.02 2.73 -2.78
N LYS A 180 19.94 1.95 -3.85
CA LYS A 180 19.47 0.54 -3.80
C LYS A 180 20.40 -0.36 -3.00
N SER A 181 21.70 -0.10 -3.08
CA SER A 181 22.77 -0.84 -2.41
C SER A 181 23.03 -0.37 -0.96
N CYS A 182 22.35 0.69 -0.50
CA CYS A 182 22.58 1.28 0.81
C CYS A 182 21.88 0.50 1.94
N PHE A 183 22.67 -0.21 2.75
CA PHE A 183 22.17 -0.95 3.93
C PHE A 183 21.46 -0.02 4.94
N PHE A 184 22.09 1.10 5.30
CA PHE A 184 21.53 2.04 6.28
C PHE A 184 20.26 2.73 5.79
N CYS A 185 20.06 2.86 4.48
CA CYS A 185 18.84 3.38 3.90
C CYS A 185 17.68 2.40 4.07
N LYS A 186 17.92 1.10 3.82
CA LYS A 186 16.93 0.04 4.07
C LYS A 186 16.55 -0.05 5.55
N LYS A 187 17.54 0.15 6.43
CA LYS A 187 17.33 0.23 7.88
C LYS A 187 16.45 1.43 8.24
N MET A 188 16.80 2.63 7.75
CA MET A 188 16.03 3.86 7.97
C MET A 188 14.59 3.75 7.47
N ASP A 189 14.39 3.15 6.29
CA ASP A 189 13.06 2.91 5.73
C ASP A 189 12.23 2.02 6.68
N ARG A 190 12.77 0.86 7.07
CA ARG A 190 12.05 -0.13 7.88
C ARG A 190 11.80 0.32 9.32
N GLU A 191 12.82 0.85 9.97
CA GLU A 191 12.80 1.10 11.42
C GLU A 191 12.31 2.49 11.80
N VAL A 192 12.22 3.42 10.83
CA VAL A 192 11.84 4.81 11.10
C VAL A 192 10.78 5.31 10.14
N LEU A 193 11.06 5.38 8.83
CA LEU A 193 10.15 6.03 7.88
C LEU A 193 8.86 5.25 7.63
N ASP A 194 8.87 3.92 7.83
CA ASP A 194 7.67 3.09 7.68
C ASP A 194 6.75 3.14 8.91
N LEU A 195 7.21 3.68 10.04
CA LEU A 195 6.42 3.80 11.26
C LEU A 195 5.31 4.84 11.11
N LYS A 196 4.07 4.45 11.46
CA LYS A 196 2.86 5.31 11.40
C LYS A 196 3.03 6.65 12.11
N GLU A 197 3.69 6.66 13.27
CA GLU A 197 3.94 7.90 14.02
C GLU A 197 4.83 8.89 13.26
N VAL A 198 5.91 8.41 12.64
CA VAL A 198 6.83 9.25 11.86
C VAL A 198 6.15 9.75 10.60
N LYS A 199 5.41 8.87 9.92
CA LYS A 199 4.54 9.18 8.78
C LYS A 199 3.56 10.31 9.08
N ASN A 200 2.86 10.22 10.22
CA ASN A 200 1.93 11.25 10.66
C ASN A 200 2.62 12.59 10.95
N GLU A 201 3.82 12.58 11.55
CA GLU A 201 4.57 13.81 11.78
C GLU A 201 5.12 14.43 10.48
N LEU A 202 5.57 13.60 9.52
CA LEU A 202 5.98 14.06 8.21
C LEU A 202 4.84 14.78 7.48
N GLN A 203 3.64 14.17 7.46
CA GLN A 203 2.49 14.69 6.73
C GLN A 203 1.99 16.06 7.21
N LYS A 204 2.24 16.41 8.47
CA LYS A 204 1.80 17.69 9.05
C LYS A 204 2.50 18.87 8.38
N ASP A 205 3.82 18.80 8.28
CA ASP A 205 4.65 19.97 7.96
C ASP A 205 5.44 19.82 6.66
N TYR A 206 5.48 18.63 6.06
CA TYR A 206 6.38 18.30 4.95
C TYR A 206 5.71 17.64 3.75
N ILE A 207 6.18 18.03 2.57
CA ILE A 207 6.09 17.28 1.32
C ILE A 207 7.35 16.38 1.25
N PHE A 208 7.19 15.08 1.45
CA PHE A 208 8.31 14.14 1.62
C PHE A 208 8.78 13.50 0.31
N VAL A 209 9.86 13.97 -0.30
CA VAL A 209 10.35 13.52 -1.62
C VAL A 209 11.44 12.46 -1.46
N LYS A 210 11.23 11.24 -1.94
CA LYS A 210 12.28 10.19 -1.98
C LYS A 210 13.02 10.23 -3.32
N VAL A 211 14.36 10.27 -3.28
CA VAL A 211 15.23 10.32 -4.46
C VAL A 211 16.22 9.16 -4.41
N ASP A 212 16.17 8.29 -5.41
CA ASP A 212 17.18 7.26 -5.64
C ASP A 212 18.38 7.88 -6.39
N MET A 213 19.52 7.93 -5.70
CA MET A 213 20.76 8.49 -6.22
C MET A 213 21.43 7.62 -7.29
N ASP A 214 21.01 6.36 -7.43
CA ASP A 214 21.47 5.49 -8.52
C ASP A 214 20.71 5.78 -9.83
N GLU A 215 19.56 6.44 -9.76
CA GLU A 215 18.65 6.66 -10.90
C GLU A 215 18.47 8.13 -11.28
N SER A 216 18.81 9.07 -10.38
CA SER A 216 18.52 10.49 -10.57
C SER A 216 19.42 11.40 -9.75
N LEU A 217 19.48 12.67 -10.18
CA LEU A 217 20.15 13.74 -9.44
C LEU A 217 19.18 14.40 -8.46
N LEU A 218 19.71 15.01 -7.41
CA LEU A 218 18.89 15.72 -6.44
C LEU A 218 18.27 17.00 -7.04
N PRO A 219 16.99 17.29 -6.76
CA PRO A 219 16.31 18.51 -7.19
C PRO A 219 16.78 19.73 -6.39
N PHE A 220 16.26 20.93 -6.70
CA PHE A 220 16.44 22.17 -5.95
C PHE A 220 17.91 22.59 -5.73
N ASP A 221 18.77 22.29 -6.71
CA ASP A 221 20.23 22.52 -6.63
C ASP A 221 20.92 21.82 -5.45
N LEU A 222 20.26 20.85 -4.79
CA LEU A 222 20.79 20.16 -3.63
C LEU A 222 22.06 19.37 -3.95
N GLN A 223 22.27 19.03 -5.22
CA GLN A 223 23.51 18.40 -5.68
C GLN A 223 24.76 19.22 -5.30
N LYS A 224 24.65 20.55 -5.20
CA LYS A 224 25.76 21.44 -4.82
C LYS A 224 26.17 21.32 -3.35
N VAL A 225 25.23 20.96 -2.47
CA VAL A 225 25.47 20.81 -1.02
C VAL A 225 25.56 19.35 -0.60
N TYR A 226 25.30 18.41 -1.52
CA TYR A 226 25.26 16.99 -1.21
C TYR A 226 26.64 16.42 -0.90
N LYS A 227 26.80 15.96 0.34
CA LYS A 227 28.01 15.30 0.86
C LYS A 227 28.27 13.88 0.32
N LYS A 228 27.51 13.41 -0.67
CA LYS A 228 27.66 12.07 -1.30
C LYS A 228 27.57 10.90 -0.30
N ILE A 229 26.71 11.03 0.71
CA ILE A 229 26.45 10.01 1.73
C ILE A 229 24.96 9.70 1.73
N THR A 230 24.61 8.43 1.57
CA THR A 230 23.24 7.93 1.77
C THR A 230 23.16 7.11 3.07
N PRO A 231 22.03 7.18 3.82
CA PRO A 231 20.91 8.08 3.59
C PRO A 231 21.27 9.54 3.91
N SER A 232 20.58 10.51 3.29
CA SER A 232 20.66 11.94 3.65
C SER A 232 19.30 12.60 3.54
N PHE A 233 19.00 13.51 4.47
CA PHE A 233 17.77 14.28 4.49
C PHE A 233 18.05 15.77 4.26
N PHE A 234 17.30 16.41 3.37
CA PHE A 234 17.42 17.83 3.06
C PHE A 234 16.10 18.53 3.32
N PHE A 235 16.14 19.50 4.21
CA PHE A 235 15.03 20.41 4.46
C PHE A 235 15.10 21.55 3.45
N VAL A 236 13.99 21.79 2.76
CA VAL A 236 13.85 22.75 1.67
C VAL A 236 12.58 23.56 1.91
N SER A 237 12.65 24.88 1.71
CA SER A 237 11.48 25.74 1.86
C SER A 237 10.44 25.46 0.77
N LYS A 238 9.20 25.93 0.95
CA LYS A 238 8.15 25.82 -0.09
C LYS A 238 8.46 26.58 -1.38
N GLU A 239 9.47 27.46 -1.37
CA GLU A 239 10.03 28.15 -2.54
C GLU A 239 11.19 27.39 -3.20
N GLY A 240 11.57 26.21 -2.67
CA GLY A 240 12.66 25.40 -3.22
C GLY A 240 14.04 25.81 -2.74
N LYS A 241 14.15 26.56 -1.63
CA LYS A 241 15.45 26.98 -1.08
C LYS A 241 15.95 25.97 -0.07
N PHE A 242 17.19 25.51 -0.22
CA PHE A 242 17.85 24.66 0.78
C PHE A 242 17.92 25.35 2.14
N ILE A 243 17.57 24.62 3.19
CA ILE A 243 17.60 25.08 4.59
C ILE A 243 18.73 24.35 5.34
N LYS A 244 18.66 23.02 5.42
CA LYS A 244 19.59 22.21 6.22
C LYS A 244 19.67 20.78 5.74
N GLN A 245 20.82 20.13 5.96
CA GLN A 245 21.05 18.72 5.63
C GLN A 245 21.37 17.91 6.89
N TYR A 246 20.81 16.71 7.00
CA TYR A 246 21.13 15.70 8.01
C TYR A 246 21.58 14.40 7.32
N PRO A 247 22.89 14.13 7.24
CA PRO A 247 23.40 12.88 6.70
C PRO A 247 23.26 11.73 7.70
N GLY A 248 23.16 10.51 7.19
CA GLY A 248 23.12 9.28 7.98
C GLY A 248 21.71 8.77 8.28
N SER A 249 21.68 7.56 8.83
CA SER A 249 20.47 6.93 9.37
C SER A 249 20.32 7.34 10.82
N TRP A 250 19.07 7.56 11.24
CA TRP A 250 18.72 8.05 12.56
C TRP A 250 17.85 7.04 13.29
N THR A 251 17.78 7.15 14.62
CA THR A 251 16.75 6.44 15.38
C THR A 251 15.41 7.15 15.22
N LYS A 252 14.31 6.47 15.58
CA LYS A 252 12.97 7.07 15.59
C LYS A 252 12.92 8.37 16.40
N SER A 253 13.45 8.36 17.62
CA SER A 253 13.41 9.53 18.52
C SER A 253 14.16 10.72 17.93
N ASP A 254 15.38 10.48 17.44
CA ASP A 254 16.22 11.54 16.90
C ASP A 254 15.61 12.12 15.62
N PHE A 255 15.04 11.26 14.77
CA PHE A 255 14.40 11.71 13.54
C PHE A 255 13.16 12.57 13.82
N LEU A 256 12.34 12.20 14.81
CA LEU A 256 11.20 13.01 15.25
C LEU A 256 11.63 14.37 15.80
N GLU A 257 12.75 14.43 16.54
CA GLU A 257 13.33 15.68 17.01
C GLU A 257 13.83 16.54 15.85
N ILE A 258 14.54 15.95 14.89
CA ILE A 258 14.97 16.61 13.66
C ILE A 258 13.76 17.20 12.91
N LEU A 259 12.66 16.45 12.76
CA LEU A 259 11.44 17.00 12.15
C LEU A 259 10.91 18.20 12.94
N LYS A 260 10.87 18.11 14.28
CA LYS A 260 10.37 19.19 15.13
C LYS A 260 11.21 20.46 15.06
N GLU A 261 12.53 20.33 15.03
CA GLU A 261 13.45 21.48 14.97
C GLU A 261 13.34 22.29 13.67
N ASN A 262 12.91 21.66 12.58
CA ASN A 262 12.91 22.25 11.25
C ASN A 262 11.49 22.58 10.75
N ARG A 263 10.49 22.63 11.65
CA ARG A 263 9.12 23.04 11.29
C ARG A 263 9.08 24.51 10.87
N ILE A 264 8.06 24.86 10.10
CA ILE A 264 7.74 26.28 9.85
C ILE A 264 7.33 26.89 11.20
N LYS A 265 8.04 27.94 11.63
CA LYS A 265 7.65 28.75 12.79
C LYS A 265 6.60 29.78 12.39
#